data_AF-A0A3C1Y6H7-F1
#
_entry.id   AF-A0A3C1Y6H7-F1
#
_cell.length_a   1.000
_cell.length_b   1.000
_cell.length_c   1.000
_cell.angle_alpha   90.00
_cell.angle_beta   90.00
_cell.angle_gamma   90.00
#
_symmetry.space_group_name_H-M   'P 1'
#
loop_
_entity.id
_entity.type
_entity.pdbx_description
1 polymer ?
#
loop_
_entity_poly.entity_id
_entity_poly.type
_entity_poly.pdbx_seq_one_letter_code
_entity_poly.pdbx_strand_id
1 'polypeptide(L)'
;MTPRKLDSIQTFTPGADTPLLEYLFTVLTMHKRTAVKAMLKYGQIKVGDEVVTQFNHPVAAGTPVSVNFSRPFVTFYNRRLKLVYEDEHIIVANKGYGLLSMGNDKVRQGTAYSILKEYIKTHDPRNKLFI
;
A
#
# COMPACT_ATOMS: atom_id res chain seq x y z
N MET A 1 -19.29 -8.54 12.50
CA MET A 1 -18.12 -8.23 11.65
C MET A 1 -18.56 -8.38 10.20
N THR A 2 -18.67 -7.28 9.46
CA THR A 2 -19.03 -7.30 8.04
C THR A 2 -17.96 -8.07 7.26
N PRO A 3 -18.31 -8.94 6.29
CA PRO A 3 -17.33 -9.63 5.47
C PRO A 3 -16.47 -8.60 4.72
N ARG A 4 -15.17 -8.66 4.95
CA ARG A 4 -14.19 -7.77 4.34
C ARG A 4 -14.09 -8.11 2.85
N LYS A 5 -14.41 -7.16 1.96
CA LYS A 5 -14.29 -7.35 0.51
C LYS A 5 -12.85 -7.72 0.18
N LEU A 6 -12.66 -8.85 -0.51
CA LEU A 6 -11.35 -9.28 -0.99
C LEU A 6 -10.77 -8.21 -1.93
N ASP A 7 -9.44 -8.10 -1.94
CA ASP A 7 -8.75 -7.27 -2.92
C ASP A 7 -9.01 -7.80 -4.33
N SER A 8 -9.40 -6.92 -5.24
CA SER A 8 -9.56 -7.24 -6.67
C SER A 8 -8.50 -6.42 -7.41
N ILE A 9 -7.30 -6.99 -7.49
CA ILE A 9 -6.13 -6.31 -8.04
C ILE A 9 -5.86 -6.85 -9.45
N GLN A 10 -5.72 -5.94 -10.42
CA GLN A 10 -5.16 -6.25 -11.73
C GLN A 10 -3.84 -5.52 -11.91
N THR A 11 -2.87 -6.18 -12.52
CA THR A 11 -1.54 -5.64 -12.76
C THR A 11 -1.28 -5.54 -14.25
N PHE A 12 -0.81 -4.38 -14.68
CA PHE A 12 -0.45 -4.06 -16.05
C PHE A 12 1.03 -3.69 -16.13
N THR A 13 1.68 -3.95 -17.25
CA THR A 13 3.10 -3.62 -17.45
C THR A 13 3.25 -2.75 -18.71
N PRO A 14 3.79 -1.52 -18.62
CA PRO A 14 4.02 -0.68 -19.77
C PRO A 14 5.17 -1.22 -20.62
N GLY A 15 5.02 -1.17 -21.95
CA GLY A 15 6.09 -1.53 -22.89
C GLY A 15 7.06 -0.37 -23.18
N ALA A 16 6.71 0.85 -22.81
CA ALA A 16 7.49 2.06 -23.04
C ALA A 16 7.29 3.04 -21.87
N ASP A 17 8.21 3.98 -21.71
CA ASP A 17 8.13 5.02 -20.69
C ASP A 17 6.95 5.95 -20.97
N THR A 18 6.11 6.18 -19.96
CA THR A 18 4.86 6.92 -20.14
C THR A 18 4.38 7.58 -18.85
N PRO A 19 3.68 8.72 -18.91
CA PRO A 19 2.99 9.28 -17.75
C PRO A 19 1.90 8.34 -17.24
N LEU A 20 1.82 8.16 -15.91
CA LEU A 20 0.90 7.22 -15.27
C LEU A 20 -0.55 7.39 -15.73
N LEU A 21 -1.09 8.61 -15.75
CA LEU A 21 -2.49 8.83 -16.12
C LEU A 21 -2.79 8.48 -17.58
N GLU A 22 -1.85 8.74 -18.49
CA GLU A 22 -2.01 8.41 -19.91
C GLU A 22 -2.03 6.90 -20.10
N TYR A 23 -1.07 6.20 -19.48
CA TYR A 23 -1.01 4.75 -19.47
C TYR A 23 -2.30 4.12 -18.95
N LEU A 24 -2.83 4.62 -17.83
CA LEU A 24 -4.07 4.11 -17.24
C LEU A 24 -5.27 4.24 -18.19
N PHE A 25 -5.35 5.30 -19.00
CA PHE A 25 -6.43 5.40 -20.00
C PHE A 25 -6.29 4.39 -21.14
N THR A 26 -5.06 3.98 -21.47
CA THR A 26 -4.83 2.95 -22.51
C THR A 26 -5.19 1.55 -22.04
N VAL A 27 -4.94 1.22 -20.77
CA VAL A 27 -5.21 -0.13 -20.24
C VAL A 27 -6.60 -0.28 -19.65
N LEU A 28 -7.17 0.77 -19.05
CA LEU A 28 -8.50 0.75 -18.44
C LEU A 28 -9.60 1.25 -19.41
N THR A 29 -9.62 0.72 -20.65
CA THR A 29 -10.53 1.16 -21.72
C THR A 29 -12.02 1.03 -21.36
N MET A 30 -12.35 0.06 -20.50
CA MET A 30 -13.73 -0.17 -20.02
C MET A 30 -14.19 0.85 -18.96
N HIS A 31 -13.30 1.72 -18.48
CA HIS A 31 -13.57 2.66 -17.40
C HIS A 31 -13.63 4.10 -17.91
N LYS A 32 -14.59 4.86 -17.43
CA LYS A 32 -14.66 6.31 -17.73
C LYS A 32 -13.43 7.02 -17.18
N ARG A 33 -12.91 8.01 -17.91
CA ARG A 33 -11.74 8.80 -17.47
C ARG A 33 -11.89 9.42 -16.09
N THR A 34 -13.11 9.82 -15.71
CA THR A 34 -13.44 10.33 -14.38
C THR A 34 -13.29 9.28 -13.29
N ALA A 35 -13.66 8.03 -13.57
CA ALA A 35 -13.49 6.91 -12.64
C ALA A 35 -12.00 6.59 -12.45
N VAL A 36 -11.20 6.57 -13.53
CA VAL A 36 -9.75 6.36 -13.46
C VAL A 36 -9.07 7.47 -12.63
N LYS A 37 -9.45 8.73 -12.84
CA LYS A 37 -8.96 9.85 -12.00
C LYS A 37 -9.36 9.70 -10.53
N ALA A 38 -10.56 9.22 -10.25
CA ALA A 38 -11.00 8.94 -8.89
C ALA A 38 -10.16 7.82 -8.25
N MET A 39 -9.95 6.70 -8.95
CA MET A 39 -9.08 5.61 -8.49
C MET A 39 -7.68 6.12 -8.13
N LEU A 40 -7.10 6.97 -9.00
CA LEU A 40 -5.78 7.56 -8.76
C LEU A 40 -5.80 8.47 -7.52
N LYS A 41 -6.79 9.38 -7.43
CA LYS A 41 -6.93 10.31 -6.30
C LYS A 41 -7.10 9.59 -4.96
N TYR A 42 -7.82 8.48 -4.95
CA TYR A 42 -8.12 7.73 -3.72
C TYR A 42 -7.11 6.62 -3.42
N GLY A 43 -5.94 6.58 -4.07
CA GLY A 43 -4.86 5.64 -3.73
C GLY A 43 -5.16 4.19 -4.11
N GLN A 44 -5.96 3.98 -5.16
CA GLN A 44 -6.25 2.64 -5.69
C GLN A 44 -5.21 2.16 -6.72
N ILE A 45 -4.15 2.93 -6.95
CA ILE A 45 -3.12 2.66 -7.95
C ILE A 45 -1.75 2.59 -7.27
N LYS A 46 -0.99 1.54 -7.62
CA LYS A 46 0.37 1.28 -7.15
C LYS A 46 1.31 1.16 -8.36
N VAL A 47 2.47 1.81 -8.33
CA VAL A 47 3.55 1.68 -9.33
C VAL A 47 4.72 0.99 -8.63
N GLY A 48 5.08 -0.22 -9.06
CA GLY A 48 5.97 -1.07 -8.29
C GLY A 48 5.38 -1.38 -6.91
N ASP A 49 5.99 -0.85 -5.86
CA ASP A 49 5.53 -0.98 -4.47
C ASP A 49 5.00 0.32 -3.86
N GLU A 50 5.01 1.41 -4.62
CA GLU A 50 4.56 2.72 -4.14
C GLU A 50 3.13 3.01 -4.56
N VAL A 51 2.28 3.41 -3.61
CA VAL A 51 0.93 3.90 -3.90
C VAL A 51 1.05 5.34 -4.40
N VAL A 52 0.69 5.56 -5.66
CA VAL A 52 0.87 6.84 -6.34
C VAL A 52 -0.47 7.50 -6.59
N THR A 53 -0.57 8.79 -6.25
CA THR A 53 -1.74 9.63 -6.55
C THR A 53 -1.45 10.74 -7.55
N GLN A 54 -0.16 10.97 -7.86
CA GLN A 54 0.29 12.00 -8.79
C GLN A 54 0.03 11.58 -10.24
N PHE A 55 -0.68 12.40 -11.00
CA PHE A 55 -1.14 12.05 -12.36
C PHE A 55 -0.02 11.94 -13.40
N ASN A 56 1.02 12.77 -13.28
CA ASN A 56 2.17 12.80 -14.19
C ASN A 56 3.38 12.04 -13.61
N HIS A 57 3.15 11.12 -12.68
CA HIS A 57 4.23 10.25 -12.20
C HIS A 57 4.81 9.47 -13.40
N PRO A 58 6.13 9.54 -13.63
CA PRO A 58 6.75 8.81 -14.73
C PRO A 58 6.75 7.32 -14.43
N VAL A 59 6.28 6.50 -15.38
CA VAL A 59 6.32 5.04 -15.27
C VAL A 59 7.31 4.53 -16.31
N ALA A 60 8.36 3.86 -15.84
CA ALA A 60 9.34 3.25 -16.72
C ALA A 60 8.80 1.95 -17.35
N ALA A 61 9.25 1.65 -18.57
CA ALA A 61 8.95 0.40 -19.24
C ALA A 61 9.28 -0.82 -18.35
N GLY A 62 8.40 -1.81 -18.32
CA GLY A 62 8.55 -2.98 -17.48
C GLY A 62 8.13 -2.81 -16.01
N THR A 63 7.79 -1.60 -15.55
CA THR A 63 7.39 -1.37 -14.16
C THR A 63 5.93 -1.76 -13.94
N PRO A 64 5.60 -2.68 -13.01
CA PRO A 64 4.23 -3.11 -12.81
C PRO A 64 3.35 -1.99 -12.23
N VAL A 65 2.20 -1.76 -12.85
CA VAL A 65 1.15 -0.84 -12.39
C VAL A 65 -0.04 -1.67 -11.93
N SER A 66 -0.27 -1.72 -10.63
CA SER A 66 -1.38 -2.45 -10.02
C SER A 66 -2.55 -1.53 -9.70
N VAL A 67 -3.76 -1.95 -10.07
CA VAL A 67 -5.01 -1.24 -9.79
C VAL A 67 -5.89 -2.11 -8.91
N ASN A 68 -6.27 -1.60 -7.73
CA ASN A 68 -7.20 -2.27 -6.83
C ASN A 68 -8.63 -1.74 -7.02
N PHE A 69 -9.52 -2.55 -7.57
CA PHE A 69 -10.91 -2.15 -7.84
C PHE A 69 -11.84 -2.26 -6.63
N SER A 70 -11.40 -2.89 -5.54
CA SER A 70 -12.26 -3.07 -4.37
C SER A 70 -12.08 -1.98 -3.32
N ARG A 71 -10.85 -1.48 -3.11
CA ARG A 71 -10.50 -0.45 -2.12
C ARG A 71 -9.16 0.23 -2.43
N PRO A 72 -8.83 1.34 -1.75
CA PRO A 72 -7.48 1.89 -1.72
C PRO A 72 -6.44 0.89 -1.21
N PHE A 73 -5.22 0.98 -1.72
CA PHE A 73 -4.08 0.30 -1.13
C PHE A 73 -3.79 0.87 0.27
N VAL A 74 -3.45 -0.02 1.19
CA VAL A 74 -3.11 0.39 2.56
C VAL A 74 -1.68 0.88 2.58
N THR A 75 -1.50 2.16 2.88
CA THR A 75 -0.19 2.77 3.12
C THR A 75 0.10 2.80 4.61
N PHE A 76 1.34 2.48 5.00
CA PHE A 76 1.76 2.65 6.38
C PHE A 76 2.08 4.12 6.69
N TYR A 77 1.50 4.64 7.77
CA TYR A 77 1.90 5.92 8.32
C TYR A 77 1.81 5.90 9.84
N ASN A 78 2.91 6.28 10.51
CA ASN A 78 2.93 6.48 11.94
C ASN A 78 3.94 7.57 12.31
N ARG A 79 3.58 8.44 13.26
CA ARG A 79 4.45 9.57 13.66
C ARG A 79 5.75 9.13 14.34
N ARG A 80 5.77 7.97 14.99
CA ARG A 80 6.89 7.48 15.81
C ARG A 80 7.52 6.20 15.26
N LEU A 81 7.06 5.70 14.12
CA LEU A 81 7.57 4.49 13.50
C LEU A 81 7.64 4.72 11.99
N LYS A 82 8.81 4.51 11.38
CA LYS A 82 9.04 4.66 9.94
C LYS A 82 9.43 3.31 9.36
N LEU A 83 8.68 2.81 8.37
CA LEU A 83 9.10 1.64 7.59
C LEU A 83 10.32 2.00 6.74
N VAL A 84 11.32 1.13 6.79
CA VAL A 84 12.56 1.21 6.01
C VAL A 84 12.49 0.21 4.86
N TYR A 85 11.97 -0.98 5.13
CA TYR A 85 11.83 -2.06 4.17
C TYR A 85 10.69 -2.99 4.56
N GLU A 86 10.00 -3.55 3.58
CA GLU A 86 8.94 -4.55 3.73
C GLU A 86 8.94 -5.47 2.51
N ASP A 87 8.91 -6.77 2.77
CA ASP A 87 8.62 -7.80 1.77
C ASP A 87 7.69 -8.88 2.38
N GLU A 88 7.57 -10.03 1.70
CA GLU A 88 6.74 -11.15 2.16
C GLU A 88 7.26 -11.87 3.42
N HIS A 89 8.48 -11.61 3.85
CA HIS A 89 9.18 -12.33 4.92
C HIS A 89 9.60 -11.43 6.08
N ILE A 90 10.06 -10.21 5.81
CA ILE A 90 10.66 -9.31 6.79
C ILE A 90 10.12 -7.88 6.67
N ILE A 91 10.07 -7.22 7.82
CA ILE A 91 9.76 -5.79 7.95
C ILE A 91 10.86 -5.14 8.77
N VAL A 92 11.52 -4.13 8.19
CA VAL A 92 12.52 -3.30 8.87
C VAL A 92 11.90 -1.94 9.16
N ALA A 93 11.91 -1.53 10.43
CA ALA A 93 11.32 -0.27 10.85
C ALA A 93 12.22 0.51 11.82
N ASN A 94 12.34 1.81 11.58
CA ASN A 94 13.01 2.74 12.49
C ASN A 94 12.02 3.24 13.54
N LYS A 95 12.34 2.94 14.80
CA LYS A 95 11.51 3.29 15.96
C LYS A 95 12.00 4.61 16.56
N GLY A 96 11.08 5.56 16.73
CA GLY A 96 11.36 6.85 17.38
C GLY A 96 11.66 6.71 18.87
N TYR A 97 12.29 7.74 19.44
CA TYR A 97 12.65 7.78 20.86
C TYR A 97 11.45 7.50 21.78
N GLY A 98 11.71 6.71 22.84
CA GLY A 98 10.73 6.37 23.87
C GLY A 98 9.54 5.51 23.41
N LEU A 99 9.52 5.04 22.17
CA LEU A 99 8.52 4.06 21.72
C LEU A 99 9.02 2.70 22.16
N LEU A 100 8.21 1.81 22.72
CA LEU A 100 8.67 0.47 23.11
C LEU A 100 8.66 -0.46 21.91
N SER A 101 9.59 -1.42 21.82
CA SER A 101 9.59 -2.41 20.74
C SER A 101 8.51 -3.46 20.99
N MET A 102 8.52 -4.01 22.20
CA MET A 102 7.54 -4.95 22.74
C MET A 102 6.85 -4.35 23.96
N GLY A 103 5.62 -4.78 24.22
CA GLY A 103 4.91 -4.41 25.43
C GLY A 103 5.55 -5.00 26.68
N ASN A 104 5.15 -4.47 27.83
CA ASN A 104 5.45 -5.03 29.15
C ASN A 104 4.14 -5.13 29.95
N ASP A 105 4.23 -5.47 31.24
CA ASP A 105 3.06 -5.65 32.10
C ASP A 105 2.15 -4.42 32.16
N LYS A 106 2.72 -3.21 31.99
CA LYS A 106 1.99 -1.93 32.09
C LYS A 106 1.53 -1.40 30.73
N VAL A 107 2.30 -1.65 29.67
CA VAL A 107 2.07 -1.07 28.33
C VAL A 107 1.95 -2.19 27.31
N ARG A 108 0.72 -2.46 26.85
CA ARG A 108 0.44 -3.51 25.85
C ARG A 108 0.17 -2.98 24.44
N GLN A 109 -0.19 -1.71 24.30
CA GLN A 109 -0.50 -1.06 23.02
C GLN A 109 0.40 0.14 22.77
N GLY A 110 0.42 0.63 21.53
CA GLY A 110 1.25 1.76 21.14
C GLY A 110 2.75 1.42 21.17
N THR A 111 3.11 0.14 21.05
CA THR A 111 4.47 -0.36 20.84
C THR A 111 4.72 -0.60 19.36
N ALA A 112 5.99 -0.66 18.93
CA ALA A 112 6.34 -0.95 17.54
C ALA A 112 5.70 -2.26 17.07
N TYR A 113 5.74 -3.32 17.88
CA TYR A 113 5.07 -4.59 17.58
C TYR A 113 3.57 -4.42 17.39
N SER A 114 2.86 -3.76 18.31
CA SER A 114 1.41 -3.60 18.20
C SER A 114 1.00 -2.76 16.97
N ILE A 115 1.78 -1.72 16.64
CA ILE A 115 1.53 -0.84 15.49
C ILE A 115 1.74 -1.61 14.19
N LEU A 116 2.86 -2.33 14.05
CA LEU A 116 3.13 -3.14 12.86
C LEU A 116 2.16 -4.31 12.73
N LYS A 117 1.78 -4.94 13.85
CA LYS A 117 0.78 -6.01 13.88
C LYS A 117 -0.59 -5.54 13.39
N GLU A 118 -1.00 -4.34 13.77
CA GLU A 118 -2.23 -3.72 13.27
C GLU A 118 -2.13 -3.47 11.76
N TYR A 119 -1.01 -2.88 11.32
CA TYR A 119 -0.73 -2.63 9.91
C TYR A 119 -0.77 -3.91 9.03
N ILE A 120 -0.07 -4.98 9.39
CA ILE A 120 -0.10 -6.19 8.55
C ILE A 120 -1.49 -6.85 8.53
N LYS A 121 -2.30 -6.64 9.59
CA LYS A 121 -3.69 -7.12 9.65
C LYS A 121 -4.63 -6.28 8.79
N THR A 122 -4.33 -5.00 8.57
CA THR A 122 -5.03 -4.18 7.57
C THR A 122 -4.67 -4.56 6.14
N HIS A 123 -3.65 -5.39 5.90
CA HIS A 123 -3.47 -6.08 4.61
C HIS A 123 -4.27 -7.39 4.56
N ASP A 124 -3.94 -8.35 5.43
CA ASP A 124 -4.66 -9.62 5.58
C ASP A 124 -4.84 -9.96 7.08
N PRO A 125 -6.07 -10.22 7.57
CA PRO A 125 -6.30 -10.53 8.99
C PRO A 125 -5.51 -11.75 9.51
N ARG A 126 -5.13 -12.66 8.60
CA ARG A 126 -4.40 -13.90 8.86
C ARG A 126 -2.90 -13.66 9.06
N ASN A 127 -2.39 -12.50 8.65
CA ASN A 127 -0.97 -12.16 8.81
C ASN A 127 -0.57 -12.20 10.30
N LYS A 128 0.62 -12.75 10.55
CA LYS A 128 1.22 -12.87 11.88
C LYS A 128 2.56 -12.15 11.87
N LEU A 129 2.84 -11.40 12.94
CA LEU A 129 4.12 -10.74 13.15
C LEU A 129 4.86 -11.44 14.30
N PHE A 130 6.15 -11.64 14.08
CA PHE A 130 7.11 -12.15 15.06
C PHE A 130 8.32 -11.20 15.08
N ILE A 131 8.97 -11.04 16.24
CA ILE A 131 10.15 -10.20 16.47
C ILE A 131 11.10 -10.92 17.41
#